data_AF-A0A9D4Q1D7-F1
#
_entry.id   AF-A0A9D4Q1D7-F1
#
_cell.length_a   1.000
_cell.length_b   1.000
_cell.length_c   1.000
_cell.angle_alpha   90.00
_cell.angle_beta   90.00
_cell.angle_gamma   90.00
#
_symmetry.space_group_name_H-M   'P 1'
#
loop_
_entity.id
_entity.type
_entity.pdbx_description
1 polymer ?
#
loop_
_entity_poly.entity_id
_entity_poly.type
_entity_poly.pdbx_seq_one_letter_code
_entity_poly.pdbx_strand_id
1 'polypeptide(L)'
;MEAPAVVARLPDHRVVQRLAPPRRPPPAPDEQADAFTSTVCVALTLVVMFALMVTLQIYLVESSTIQDLLGFNMSFNPDTLFVSNATSQPRPPANASTGTPRNKTAVSLPGRKNASSRRKGRGAGQLGDPPTRGAVRPVESQSTAVAATEEAPTATTAAPASYTLWPDVMYHRYRSVCMYKARRKTRSRAGYNFGIDVFPYHLCTDAVYCCAGINASDATIKPGDPTTDVFRHGWRKFSQLKSKNAFLRVWIAVGGREGGEASEEDRGAYSMITREESLASLFTANAVDWLEAQSFDGLLLYWKFPEIHEMNGLIDLLRIMRASFRRLDHSVGVIVPLDHRLRERFDMRDLVDLMDDYSILVDPTEPVPPTYGKTALKWTQDVIERYAEVFRETQYTVRGHRRSGRFQLCYPLDIASTTYTLYASDADDNMTDDGVDASGPGQEGRSTRSPGRLAYDELCLRHRWDATQDHPYCRVVLYGNQWISHPTPHSLEAFVRALMKVTGSTRCLGIWDPFWDDFAGHCDQGTYPLVQTIFNTERGIEKMTRRTPATRDTGRD
;
A
#
# COMPACT_ATOMS: atom_id res chain seq x y z
N MET A 1 -59.99 57.89 16.50
CA MET A 1 -60.68 57.14 15.43
C MET A 1 -59.83 55.89 15.12
N GLU A 2 -59.56 54.99 16.07
CA GLU A 2 -60.49 54.18 16.90
C GLU A 2 -61.20 53.08 16.11
N ALA A 3 -60.83 51.83 16.42
CA ALA A 3 -61.67 50.80 17.07
C ALA A 3 -63.00 50.35 16.38
N PRO A 4 -63.58 49.17 16.74
CA PRO A 4 -63.25 48.29 17.86
C PRO A 4 -63.08 46.79 17.50
N ALA A 5 -62.87 45.96 18.53
CA ALA A 5 -62.82 44.50 18.45
C ALA A 5 -64.11 43.85 19.01
N VAL A 6 -64.33 42.57 18.66
CA VAL A 6 -65.39 41.68 19.18
C VAL A 6 -64.71 40.33 19.47
N VAL A 7 -64.40 39.96 20.72
CA VAL A 7 -65.29 39.41 21.78
C VAL A 7 -65.75 37.97 21.49
N ALA A 8 -65.42 37.07 22.41
CA ALA A 8 -65.39 35.60 22.25
C ALA A 8 -66.71 34.86 22.53
N ARG A 9 -66.74 33.55 22.22
CA ARG A 9 -67.51 32.51 22.95
C ARG A 9 -66.93 31.09 22.76
N LEU A 10 -66.99 30.31 23.84
CA LEU A 10 -66.84 28.84 23.97
C LEU A 10 -68.26 28.21 24.00
N PRO A 11 -68.49 26.88 24.21
CA PRO A 11 -67.60 25.71 24.37
C PRO A 11 -67.94 24.60 23.32
N ASP A 12 -67.70 23.27 23.41
CA ASP A 12 -67.04 22.34 24.36
C ASP A 12 -66.71 20.99 23.64
N HIS A 13 -66.09 20.03 24.35
CA HIS A 13 -66.20 18.56 24.21
C HIS A 13 -65.59 17.88 22.94
N ARG A 14 -64.90 16.72 23.00
CA ARG A 14 -64.63 15.77 24.12
C ARG A 14 -63.51 14.74 23.76
N VAL A 15 -62.49 14.57 24.63
CA VAL A 15 -61.66 13.35 24.95
C VAL A 15 -61.01 12.54 23.75
N VAL A 16 -59.91 11.77 23.83
CA VAL A 16 -59.17 11.10 24.92
C VAL A 16 -57.67 10.95 24.56
N GLN A 17 -56.76 11.18 25.53
CA GLN A 17 -55.72 10.23 25.98
C GLN A 17 -55.02 10.76 27.25
N ARG A 18 -54.37 9.87 28.02
CA ARG A 18 -53.89 10.15 29.40
C ARG A 18 -52.36 10.23 29.45
N LEU A 19 -51.82 11.21 30.17
CA LEU A 19 -50.42 11.27 30.58
C LEU A 19 -50.27 10.82 32.04
N ALA A 20 -49.12 10.24 32.37
CA ALA A 20 -48.76 9.77 33.72
C ALA A 20 -47.72 10.72 34.38
N PRO A 21 -47.67 10.82 35.72
CA PRO A 21 -46.81 11.76 36.43
C PRO A 21 -45.32 11.33 36.47
N PRO A 22 -44.38 12.27 36.67
CA PRO A 22 -42.94 12.00 36.69
C PRO A 22 -42.48 11.25 37.96
N ARG A 23 -41.38 10.50 37.83
CA ARG A 23 -40.72 9.78 38.95
C ARG A 23 -39.69 10.67 39.65
N ARG A 24 -39.40 10.36 40.92
CA ARG A 24 -38.33 11.00 41.73
C ARG A 24 -36.94 10.46 41.36
N PRO A 25 -35.84 11.23 41.58
CA PRO A 25 -34.47 10.77 41.40
C PRO A 25 -34.02 9.76 42.50
N PRO A 26 -32.95 8.97 42.24
CA PRO A 26 -32.40 7.99 43.18
C PRO A 26 -31.41 8.60 44.20
N PRO A 27 -31.09 7.88 45.30
CA PRO A 27 -30.04 8.25 46.25
C PRO A 27 -28.62 7.89 45.75
N ALA A 28 -27.59 8.42 46.42
CA ALA A 28 -26.17 8.13 46.17
C ALA A 28 -25.67 6.87 46.93
N PRO A 29 -24.57 6.22 46.48
CA PRO A 29 -24.02 5.00 47.09
C PRO A 29 -23.04 5.25 48.26
N ASP A 30 -22.84 4.22 49.09
CA ASP A 30 -21.99 4.24 50.31
C ASP A 30 -20.49 4.02 50.05
N GLU A 31 -19.64 4.72 50.82
CA GLU A 31 -18.19 4.86 50.62
C GLU A 31 -17.35 3.90 51.51
N GLN A 32 -17.74 2.62 51.65
CA GLN A 32 -17.06 1.67 52.57
C GLN A 32 -16.67 0.30 51.99
N ALA A 33 -16.83 0.07 50.69
CA ALA A 33 -16.50 -1.24 50.07
C ALA A 33 -15.04 -1.38 49.59
N ASP A 34 -14.42 -0.31 49.07
CA ASP A 34 -13.21 -0.43 48.23
C ASP A 34 -11.89 -0.71 48.99
N ALA A 35 -11.86 -0.51 50.31
CA ALA A 35 -10.65 -0.63 51.11
C ALA A 35 -10.06 -2.06 51.16
N PHE A 36 -10.90 -3.10 51.10
CA PHE A 36 -10.45 -4.49 51.18
C PHE A 36 -9.94 -5.07 49.85
N THR A 37 -10.44 -4.57 48.73
CA THR A 37 -10.13 -5.10 47.39
C THR A 37 -8.69 -4.78 46.96
N SER A 38 -8.18 -3.62 47.38
CA SER A 38 -6.84 -3.12 47.01
C SER A 38 -5.71 -4.01 47.57
N THR A 39 -5.75 -4.36 48.86
CA THR A 39 -4.68 -5.09 49.54
C THR A 39 -4.44 -6.49 48.95
N VAL A 40 -5.51 -7.16 48.50
CA VAL A 40 -5.43 -8.49 47.89
C VAL A 40 -4.77 -8.42 46.50
N CYS A 41 -5.08 -7.39 45.70
CA CYS A 41 -4.44 -7.17 44.40
C CYS A 41 -2.94 -6.84 44.53
N VAL A 42 -2.53 -6.07 45.54
CA VAL A 42 -1.10 -5.80 45.81
C VAL A 42 -0.36 -7.08 46.22
N ALA A 43 -0.97 -7.95 47.04
CA ALA A 43 -0.36 -9.23 47.39
C ALA A 43 -0.19 -10.16 46.18
N LEU A 44 -1.23 -10.27 45.33
CA LEU A 44 -1.18 -11.10 44.11
C LEU A 44 -0.14 -10.61 43.09
N THR A 45 -0.06 -9.30 42.86
CA THR A 45 0.93 -8.73 41.92
C THR A 45 2.37 -8.93 42.38
N LEU A 46 2.65 -8.82 43.69
CA LEU A 46 3.97 -9.12 44.25
C LEU A 46 4.38 -10.60 44.07
N VAL A 47 3.44 -11.54 44.26
CA VAL A 47 3.71 -12.98 44.03
C VAL A 47 4.03 -13.26 42.55
N VAL A 48 3.28 -12.66 41.62
CA VAL A 48 3.54 -12.80 40.17
C VAL A 48 4.90 -12.20 39.78
N MET A 49 5.25 -11.02 40.31
CA MET A 49 6.55 -10.40 40.06
C MET A 49 7.71 -11.26 40.59
N PHE A 50 7.55 -11.87 41.77
CA PHE A 50 8.57 -12.76 42.34
C PHE A 50 8.75 -14.03 41.48
N ALA A 51 7.65 -14.65 41.02
CA ALA A 51 7.71 -15.81 40.11
C ALA A 51 8.39 -15.47 38.77
N LEU A 52 8.12 -14.29 38.20
CA LEU A 52 8.79 -13.81 36.99
C LEU A 52 10.29 -13.59 37.21
N MET A 53 10.70 -13.02 38.34
CA MET A 53 12.13 -12.84 38.67
C MET A 53 12.87 -14.17 38.86
N VAL A 54 12.25 -15.16 39.51
CA VAL A 54 12.84 -16.52 39.63
C VAL A 54 12.95 -17.19 38.25
N THR A 55 11.95 -17.03 37.39
CA THR A 55 11.98 -17.57 36.02
C THR A 55 13.09 -16.92 35.19
N LEU A 56 13.28 -15.59 35.30
CA LEU A 56 14.35 -14.86 34.63
C LEU A 56 15.75 -15.26 35.14
N GLN A 57 15.90 -15.47 36.46
CA GLN A 57 17.15 -15.98 37.05
C GLN A 57 17.54 -17.35 36.47
N ILE A 58 16.59 -18.29 36.37
CA ILE A 58 16.82 -19.62 35.78
C ILE A 58 17.27 -19.48 34.31
N TYR A 59 16.56 -18.66 33.52
CA TYR A 59 16.87 -18.45 32.10
C TYR A 59 18.27 -17.84 31.86
N LEU A 60 18.73 -16.95 32.76
CA LEU A 60 20.07 -16.37 32.70
C LEU A 60 21.18 -17.37 33.06
N VAL A 61 20.90 -18.35 33.93
CA VAL A 61 21.85 -19.44 34.27
C VAL A 61 21.94 -20.48 33.15
N GLU A 62 20.84 -20.80 32.47
CA GLU A 62 20.90 -21.63 31.26
C GLU A 62 21.66 -20.92 30.12
N SER A 63 21.48 -19.60 29.97
CA SER A 63 22.20 -18.80 28.96
C SER A 63 23.72 -18.77 29.16
N SER A 64 24.21 -18.65 30.40
CA SER A 64 25.66 -18.62 30.66
C SER A 64 26.33 -19.97 30.40
N THR A 65 25.69 -21.09 30.77
CA THR A 65 26.20 -22.44 30.50
C THR A 65 26.27 -22.81 29.01
N ILE A 66 25.58 -22.05 28.13
CA ILE A 66 25.67 -22.21 26.67
C ILE A 66 26.89 -21.47 26.09
N GLN A 67 27.38 -20.41 26.74
CA GLN A 67 28.53 -19.64 26.22
C GLN A 67 29.87 -20.38 26.37
N ASP A 68 30.06 -21.15 27.45
CA ASP A 68 31.27 -21.99 27.63
C ASP A 68 31.36 -23.16 26.63
N LEU A 69 30.25 -23.49 25.94
CA LEU A 69 30.17 -24.60 25.00
C LEU A 69 30.52 -24.22 23.54
N LEU A 70 30.70 -22.93 23.25
CA LEU A 70 31.04 -22.39 21.92
C LEU A 70 32.24 -21.43 22.00
N GLY A 71 33.37 -21.97 22.44
CA GLY A 71 34.58 -21.19 22.76
C GLY A 71 35.12 -20.33 21.62
N PHE A 72 34.91 -19.01 21.73
CA PHE A 72 35.62 -17.98 20.98
C PHE A 72 36.34 -17.04 21.96
N ASN A 73 37.67 -17.17 22.04
CA ASN A 73 38.52 -16.36 22.92
C ASN A 73 39.53 -15.57 22.08
N MET A 74 39.30 -14.26 21.93
CA MET A 74 40.32 -13.31 21.48
C MET A 74 40.20 -12.00 22.28
N SER A 75 41.15 -11.80 23.18
CA SER A 75 41.43 -10.48 23.77
C SER A 75 42.04 -9.57 22.70
N PHE A 76 41.68 -8.28 22.73
CA PHE A 76 42.39 -7.23 21.98
C PHE A 76 42.84 -6.12 22.93
N ASN A 77 44.10 -5.73 22.80
CA ASN A 77 44.77 -4.71 23.62
C ASN A 77 44.92 -3.43 22.78
N PRO A 78 44.44 -2.25 23.23
CA PRO A 78 44.36 -1.05 22.38
C PRO A 78 45.58 -0.13 22.54
N ASP A 79 46.56 -0.23 21.63
CA ASP A 79 47.63 0.77 21.51
C ASP A 79 48.26 0.81 20.10
N THR A 80 48.90 1.94 19.75
CA THR A 80 49.37 2.39 18.40
C THR A 80 48.27 2.87 17.44
N LEU A 81 48.10 4.15 17.04
CA LEU A 81 48.93 5.35 16.78
C LEU A 81 49.37 5.58 15.31
N PHE A 82 48.58 6.42 14.61
CA PHE A 82 48.97 7.48 13.64
C PHE A 82 49.76 7.19 12.32
N VAL A 83 49.74 8.23 11.46
CA VAL A 83 50.66 8.56 10.34
C VAL A 83 50.28 8.14 8.89
N SER A 84 49.49 9.02 8.25
CA SER A 84 49.77 9.71 6.96
C SER A 84 50.01 8.99 5.61
N ASN A 85 49.03 9.21 4.71
CA ASN A 85 49.18 9.88 3.39
C ASN A 85 49.73 9.09 2.15
N ALA A 86 49.62 9.74 0.98
CA ALA A 86 50.18 9.44 -0.36
C ALA A 86 49.38 8.56 -1.37
N THR A 87 48.51 9.24 -2.12
CA THR A 87 48.27 9.14 -3.58
C THR A 87 48.85 7.97 -4.41
N SER A 88 48.02 7.34 -5.25
CA SER A 88 48.26 7.26 -6.72
C SER A 88 47.03 6.75 -7.51
N GLN A 89 46.91 7.16 -8.78
CA GLN A 89 46.05 6.53 -9.79
C GLN A 89 46.85 5.51 -10.62
N PRO A 90 46.17 4.63 -11.38
CA PRO A 90 46.44 4.67 -12.82
C PRO A 90 45.19 4.57 -13.72
N ARG A 91 45.35 4.99 -14.98
CA ARG A 91 44.42 4.78 -16.12
C ARG A 91 45.12 3.94 -17.23
N PRO A 92 44.40 3.46 -18.27
CA PRO A 92 44.74 2.19 -18.92
C PRO A 92 45.55 2.30 -20.24
N PRO A 93 46.05 1.17 -20.77
CA PRO A 93 46.43 1.02 -22.17
C PRO A 93 45.21 0.65 -23.05
N ALA A 94 45.37 0.72 -24.38
CA ALA A 94 44.33 0.40 -25.36
C ALA A 94 44.88 -0.34 -26.59
N ASN A 95 43.98 -1.03 -27.32
CA ASN A 95 44.05 -1.45 -28.72
C ASN A 95 45.22 -2.35 -29.20
N ALA A 96 44.87 -3.60 -29.56
CA ALA A 96 45.31 -4.27 -30.80
C ALA A 96 44.25 -5.32 -31.21
N SER A 97 44.27 -5.81 -32.45
CA SER A 97 43.10 -6.47 -33.08
C SER A 97 43.40 -7.78 -33.85
N THR A 98 42.33 -8.42 -34.34
CA THR A 98 42.23 -9.53 -35.32
C THR A 98 42.33 -10.98 -34.82
N GLY A 99 41.66 -11.92 -35.53
CA GLY A 99 41.96 -13.36 -35.48
C GLY A 99 40.90 -14.35 -34.96
N THR A 100 39.80 -14.55 -35.69
CA THR A 100 39.03 -15.83 -35.67
C THR A 100 39.29 -16.60 -36.99
N PRO A 101 38.81 -17.84 -37.25
CA PRO A 101 38.02 -18.77 -36.41
C PRO A 101 38.47 -20.26 -36.42
N ARG A 102 37.96 -21.10 -35.49
CA ARG A 102 37.12 -22.30 -35.78
C ARG A 102 36.89 -23.23 -34.57
N ASN A 103 35.64 -23.72 -34.46
CA ASN A 103 35.27 -24.89 -33.64
C ASN A 103 35.75 -26.21 -34.26
N LYS A 104 35.99 -27.23 -33.42
CA LYS A 104 35.39 -28.57 -33.61
C LYS A 104 35.38 -29.40 -32.31
N THR A 105 34.39 -30.28 -32.22
CA THR A 105 34.04 -31.15 -31.08
C THR A 105 34.68 -32.55 -31.19
N ALA A 106 34.88 -33.23 -30.05
CA ALA A 106 34.43 -34.62 -29.80
C ALA A 106 34.85 -35.13 -28.39
N VAL A 107 34.09 -36.09 -27.83
CA VAL A 107 34.38 -36.84 -26.59
C VAL A 107 34.12 -38.34 -26.85
N SER A 108 34.93 -39.24 -26.28
CA SER A 108 34.73 -40.71 -26.32
C SER A 108 35.57 -41.45 -25.25
N LEU A 109 35.28 -42.68 -24.79
CA LEU A 109 34.11 -43.52 -25.04
C LEU A 109 33.67 -44.41 -23.84
N PRO A 110 34.45 -45.39 -23.32
CA PRO A 110 33.83 -46.58 -22.71
C PRO A 110 34.17 -46.79 -21.21
N GLY A 111 33.40 -47.56 -20.42
CA GLY A 111 32.17 -48.29 -20.72
C GLY A 111 32.30 -49.82 -20.53
N ARG A 112 31.54 -50.42 -19.59
CA ARG A 112 31.44 -51.89 -19.43
C ARG A 112 30.09 -52.31 -18.79
N LYS A 113 29.68 -53.56 -19.00
CA LYS A 113 28.39 -54.17 -18.60
C LYS A 113 28.57 -55.27 -17.56
N ASN A 114 27.50 -55.67 -16.85
CA ASN A 114 27.07 -57.07 -16.68
C ASN A 114 25.64 -57.17 -16.09
N ALA A 115 25.05 -58.38 -16.03
CA ALA A 115 23.62 -58.60 -15.77
C ALA A 115 23.29 -59.95 -15.07
N SER A 116 22.08 -60.07 -14.51
CA SER A 116 21.27 -61.29 -14.17
C SER A 116 20.36 -61.01 -12.95
N SER A 117 19.51 -61.93 -12.46
CA SER A 117 18.24 -62.48 -13.01
C SER A 117 17.54 -63.35 -11.95
N ARG A 118 16.19 -63.31 -11.77
CA ARG A 118 15.35 -64.44 -11.26
C ARG A 118 13.82 -64.18 -11.35
N ARG A 119 12.98 -65.09 -10.80
CA ARG A 119 11.69 -65.54 -11.40
C ARG A 119 10.66 -66.16 -10.41
N LYS A 120 9.35 -66.15 -10.75
CA LYS A 120 8.13 -66.86 -10.22
C LYS A 120 7.11 -65.94 -9.48
N GLY A 121 5.77 -66.15 -9.51
CA GLY A 121 4.89 -66.88 -10.46
C GLY A 121 3.59 -67.55 -9.91
N ARG A 122 2.44 -67.40 -10.63
CA ARG A 122 1.09 -68.08 -10.49
C ARG A 122 0.22 -67.71 -9.26
N GLY A 123 -1.12 -67.94 -9.21
CA GLY A 123 -2.09 -68.65 -10.10
C GLY A 123 -3.55 -68.11 -10.03
N ALA A 124 -4.60 -68.86 -10.44
CA ALA A 124 -5.97 -68.32 -10.70
C ALA A 124 -7.17 -69.32 -10.62
N GLY A 125 -8.42 -68.80 -10.62
CA GLY A 125 -9.72 -69.47 -10.95
C GLY A 125 -10.70 -69.75 -9.77
N GLN A 126 -11.98 -70.16 -9.94
CA GLN A 126 -13.06 -69.81 -10.92
C GLN A 126 -14.45 -70.46 -10.51
N LEU A 127 -15.57 -70.05 -11.15
CA LEU A 127 -16.93 -70.69 -11.23
C LEU A 127 -17.94 -70.61 -10.04
N GLY A 128 -19.25 -70.47 -10.37
CA GLY A 128 -20.42 -70.79 -9.51
C GLY A 128 -21.68 -69.88 -9.71
N ASP A 129 -22.80 -70.43 -10.22
CA ASP A 129 -24.10 -69.74 -10.52
C ASP A 129 -25.19 -70.84 -10.79
N PRO A 130 -26.54 -70.61 -10.94
CA PRO A 130 -27.46 -69.50 -10.59
C PRO A 130 -28.59 -70.05 -9.64
N PRO A 131 -29.96 -69.97 -9.84
CA PRO A 131 -30.89 -68.99 -10.45
C PRO A 131 -32.22 -68.66 -9.67
N THR A 132 -32.93 -67.57 -10.06
CA THR A 132 -34.37 -67.23 -9.81
C THR A 132 -34.85 -66.94 -8.35
N ARG A 133 -35.88 -66.13 -8.06
CA ARG A 133 -36.95 -65.45 -8.85
C ARG A 133 -37.49 -64.22 -8.07
N GLY A 134 -37.93 -63.12 -8.70
CA GLY A 134 -39.00 -62.25 -8.12
C GLY A 134 -38.84 -60.71 -7.96
N ALA A 135 -38.81 -59.97 -9.07
CA ALA A 135 -39.53 -58.67 -9.30
C ALA A 135 -39.22 -57.35 -8.53
N VAL A 136 -39.62 -56.25 -9.20
CA VAL A 136 -39.77 -54.83 -8.78
C VAL A 136 -38.50 -53.96 -8.67
N ARG A 137 -38.55 -52.76 -9.27
CA ARG A 137 -37.54 -51.68 -9.22
C ARG A 137 -37.91 -50.65 -8.14
N PRO A 138 -36.93 -49.97 -7.52
CA PRO A 138 -36.62 -48.60 -7.98
C PRO A 138 -35.28 -48.47 -8.74
N VAL A 139 -34.96 -47.27 -9.23
CA VAL A 139 -33.67 -46.95 -9.85
C VAL A 139 -32.93 -45.95 -8.96
N GLU A 140 -31.99 -46.44 -8.16
CA GLU A 140 -30.88 -45.63 -7.65
C GLU A 140 -29.69 -45.78 -8.59
N SER A 141 -29.04 -44.68 -8.96
CA SER A 141 -27.89 -44.67 -9.87
C SER A 141 -26.65 -44.08 -9.19
N GLN A 142 -25.96 -44.90 -8.40
CA GLN A 142 -24.58 -44.61 -8.02
C GLN A 142 -23.66 -44.95 -9.21
N SER A 143 -22.98 -43.94 -9.77
CA SER A 143 -22.01 -44.15 -10.85
C SER A 143 -20.60 -44.11 -10.28
N THR A 144 -19.87 -45.21 -10.49
CA THR A 144 -18.49 -45.48 -10.09
C THR A 144 -17.53 -44.30 -10.28
N ALA A 145 -16.77 -43.97 -9.25
CA ALA A 145 -15.59 -43.11 -9.38
C ALA A 145 -14.51 -43.81 -10.22
N VAL A 146 -14.13 -43.19 -11.34
CA VAL A 146 -12.96 -43.62 -12.14
C VAL A 146 -11.75 -42.81 -11.67
N ALA A 147 -10.75 -43.49 -11.11
CA ALA A 147 -9.52 -42.86 -10.66
C ALA A 147 -8.61 -42.52 -11.85
N ALA A 148 -8.85 -41.36 -12.48
CA ALA A 148 -7.90 -40.76 -13.40
C ALA A 148 -6.79 -40.06 -12.60
N THR A 149 -5.57 -40.62 -12.61
CA THR A 149 -4.37 -39.94 -12.10
C THR A 149 -3.90 -38.91 -13.11
N GLU A 150 -4.51 -37.71 -13.07
CA GLU A 150 -4.04 -36.56 -13.83
C GLU A 150 -2.79 -35.99 -13.13
N GLU A 151 -1.63 -36.12 -13.76
CA GLU A 151 -0.37 -35.64 -13.19
C GLU A 151 -0.39 -34.11 -13.12
N ALA A 152 -0.18 -33.56 -11.91
CA ALA A 152 -0.17 -32.12 -11.71
C ALA A 152 0.93 -31.48 -12.59
N PRO A 153 0.61 -30.49 -13.44
CA PRO A 153 1.60 -29.89 -14.32
C PRO A 153 2.70 -29.25 -13.49
N THR A 154 3.93 -29.74 -13.64
CA THR A 154 5.10 -29.24 -12.92
C THR A 154 5.25 -27.75 -13.20
N ALA A 155 5.09 -26.93 -12.16
CA ALA A 155 5.21 -25.49 -12.23
C ALA A 155 6.64 -25.10 -12.67
N THR A 156 6.81 -24.92 -13.98
CA THR A 156 8.07 -24.46 -14.56
C THR A 156 8.36 -23.10 -13.96
N THR A 157 9.47 -22.98 -13.24
CA THR A 157 9.85 -21.73 -12.57
C THR A 157 10.23 -20.70 -13.63
N ALA A 158 9.22 -19.98 -14.12
CA ALA A 158 9.41 -18.86 -15.03
C ALA A 158 10.36 -17.86 -14.37
N ALA A 159 11.43 -17.49 -15.08
CA ALA A 159 12.26 -16.38 -14.66
C ALA A 159 11.38 -15.12 -14.53
N PRO A 160 11.62 -14.26 -13.51
CA PRO A 160 10.84 -13.03 -13.36
C PRO A 160 10.90 -12.23 -14.65
N ALA A 161 9.74 -11.72 -15.10
CA ALA A 161 9.59 -11.12 -16.41
C ALA A 161 10.68 -10.07 -16.68
N SER A 162 11.38 -10.21 -17.81
CA SER A 162 12.45 -9.29 -18.20
C SER A 162 11.84 -7.97 -18.69
N TYR A 163 11.45 -7.14 -17.73
CA TYR A 163 10.80 -5.87 -18.00
C TYR A 163 11.74 -4.91 -18.74
N THR A 164 11.33 -4.45 -19.91
CA THR A 164 12.05 -3.44 -20.69
C THR A 164 11.91 -2.07 -20.02
N LEU A 165 13.03 -1.47 -19.63
CA LEU A 165 13.06 -0.09 -19.13
C LEU A 165 12.77 0.90 -20.27
N TRP A 166 12.19 2.05 -19.92
CA TRP A 166 11.91 3.11 -20.88
C TRP A 166 13.18 3.91 -21.25
N PRO A 167 13.15 4.72 -22.32
CA PRO A 167 14.25 5.64 -22.63
C PRO A 167 14.46 6.63 -21.47
N ASP A 168 15.72 6.78 -21.04
CA ASP A 168 16.23 7.71 -20.03
C ASP A 168 15.47 9.06 -19.94
N VAL A 169 15.33 9.76 -21.06
CA VAL A 169 14.63 11.06 -21.20
C VAL A 169 13.21 11.06 -20.62
N MET A 170 12.54 9.90 -20.54
CA MET A 170 11.21 9.74 -19.95
C MET A 170 11.24 9.76 -18.42
N TYR A 171 12.27 9.20 -17.78
CA TYR A 171 12.47 9.22 -16.32
C TYR A 171 12.85 10.63 -15.81
N HIS A 172 13.56 11.41 -16.64
CA HIS A 172 13.86 12.82 -16.34
C HIS A 172 12.66 13.78 -16.56
N ARG A 173 11.67 13.40 -17.38
CA ARG A 173 10.54 14.28 -17.76
C ARG A 173 9.26 14.03 -16.98
N TYR A 174 9.02 12.79 -16.55
CA TYR A 174 7.77 12.34 -15.93
C TYR A 174 8.06 11.45 -14.72
N ARG A 175 7.41 11.75 -13.60
CA ARG A 175 7.56 11.05 -12.32
C ARG A 175 6.40 10.07 -12.12
N SER A 176 6.70 8.80 -11.88
CA SER A 176 5.72 7.78 -11.51
C SER A 176 6.05 7.27 -10.12
N VAL A 177 5.28 7.73 -9.13
CA VAL A 177 5.43 7.38 -7.72
C VAL A 177 4.75 6.04 -7.43
N CYS A 178 5.49 5.06 -6.94
CA CYS A 178 4.95 3.73 -6.64
C CYS A 178 5.10 3.40 -5.16
N MET A 179 3.98 3.33 -4.44
CA MET A 179 3.99 2.98 -3.02
C MET A 179 4.08 1.47 -2.81
N TYR A 180 4.94 1.01 -1.90
CA TYR A 180 5.06 -0.39 -1.47
C TYR A 180 4.71 -0.52 0.01
N LYS A 181 3.52 -1.05 0.33
CA LYS A 181 3.10 -1.27 1.73
C LYS A 181 3.58 -2.63 2.23
N ALA A 182 4.74 -2.65 2.89
CA ALA A 182 5.45 -3.85 3.32
C ALA A 182 4.70 -4.67 4.39
N ARG A 183 3.90 -4.01 5.24
CA ARG A 183 3.10 -4.64 6.30
C ARG A 183 1.94 -5.51 5.79
N ARG A 184 1.54 -5.40 4.50
CA ARG A 184 0.34 -6.08 4.01
C ARG A 184 0.51 -7.58 3.88
N LYS A 185 -0.38 -8.32 4.55
CA LYS A 185 -0.52 -9.78 4.45
C LYS A 185 -1.44 -10.12 3.28
N THR A 186 -1.10 -11.15 2.49
CA THR A 186 -1.90 -11.61 1.34
C THR A 186 -1.81 -13.13 1.19
N ARG A 187 -2.74 -13.75 0.45
CA ARG A 187 -2.52 -15.11 -0.08
C ARG A 187 -1.87 -15.01 -1.46
N SER A 188 -1.21 -16.09 -1.88
CA SER A 188 -0.66 -16.18 -3.23
C SER A 188 -1.74 -16.09 -4.31
N ARG A 189 -1.43 -15.38 -5.39
CA ARG A 189 -2.21 -15.26 -6.63
C ARG A 189 -1.41 -15.96 -7.74
N ALA A 190 -1.98 -17.05 -8.26
CA ALA A 190 -1.36 -18.10 -9.09
C ALA A 190 0.15 -18.36 -8.84
N GLY A 191 0.53 -18.66 -7.59
CA GLY A 191 1.90 -19.04 -7.21
C GLY A 191 2.80 -17.86 -6.80
N TYR A 192 2.47 -16.63 -7.20
CA TYR A 192 3.18 -15.42 -6.79
C TYR A 192 2.60 -14.88 -5.48
N ASN A 193 3.44 -14.28 -4.64
CA ASN A 193 3.00 -13.44 -3.52
C ASN A 193 3.37 -12.00 -3.86
N PHE A 194 2.60 -11.01 -3.40
CA PHE A 194 2.99 -9.63 -3.62
C PHE A 194 4.19 -9.26 -2.73
N GLY A 195 5.25 -8.74 -3.35
CA GLY A 195 6.54 -8.51 -2.72
C GLY A 195 7.48 -7.66 -3.56
N ILE A 196 8.69 -7.43 -3.04
CA ILE A 196 9.74 -6.61 -3.68
C ILE A 196 10.28 -7.27 -4.97
N ASP A 197 10.16 -8.59 -5.06
CA ASP A 197 10.52 -9.41 -6.21
C ASP A 197 9.66 -9.13 -7.44
N VAL A 198 8.34 -8.95 -7.25
CA VAL A 198 7.36 -8.66 -8.30
C VAL A 198 7.09 -7.17 -8.51
N PHE A 199 7.33 -6.32 -7.51
CA PHE A 199 7.08 -4.87 -7.52
C PHE A 199 7.49 -4.17 -8.84
N PRO A 200 6.67 -3.26 -9.42
CA PRO A 200 6.79 -2.84 -10.82
C PRO A 200 7.86 -1.75 -11.04
N TYR A 201 9.10 -1.96 -10.56
CA TYR A 201 10.23 -1.02 -10.58
C TYR A 201 10.56 -0.40 -11.96
N HIS A 202 10.05 -0.97 -13.06
CA HIS A 202 10.18 -0.50 -14.43
C HIS A 202 9.13 0.57 -14.81
N LEU A 203 7.95 0.55 -14.18
CA LEU A 203 6.85 1.52 -14.29
C LEU A 203 6.95 2.65 -13.24
N CYS A 204 8.07 2.72 -12.53
CA CYS A 204 8.28 3.64 -11.41
C CYS A 204 9.53 4.48 -11.67
N THR A 205 9.46 5.75 -11.34
CA THR A 205 10.66 6.61 -11.21
C THR A 205 11.04 6.78 -9.75
N ASP A 206 10.07 6.69 -8.85
CA ASP A 206 10.21 6.96 -7.42
C ASP A 206 9.44 5.87 -6.65
N ALA A 207 10.17 4.85 -6.19
CA ALA A 207 9.62 3.77 -5.39
C ALA A 207 9.66 4.13 -3.91
N VAL A 208 8.51 4.09 -3.23
CA VAL A 208 8.38 4.49 -1.83
C VAL A 208 8.09 3.27 -0.96
N TYR A 209 8.96 2.97 0.00
CA TYR A 209 8.73 1.95 1.00
C TYR A 209 7.82 2.49 2.10
N CYS A 210 6.71 1.82 2.40
CA CYS A 210 5.80 2.20 3.47
C CYS A 210 5.57 1.08 4.49
N CYS A 211 5.63 1.35 5.79
CA CYS A 211 6.09 2.58 6.43
C CYS A 211 6.88 2.24 7.68
N ALA A 212 8.04 2.88 7.82
CA ALA A 212 8.81 2.89 9.06
C ALA A 212 8.09 3.78 10.09
N GLY A 213 8.29 3.50 11.38
CA GLY A 213 7.86 4.39 12.45
C GLY A 213 8.97 5.35 12.88
N ILE A 214 8.69 6.20 13.86
CA ILE A 214 9.68 6.98 14.58
C ILE A 214 9.82 6.42 16.00
N ASN A 215 11.05 6.28 16.50
CA ASN A 215 11.28 6.06 17.92
C ASN A 215 11.27 7.41 18.65
N ALA A 216 10.30 7.58 19.55
CA ALA A 216 10.11 8.79 20.32
C ALA A 216 11.26 9.10 21.31
N SER A 217 12.03 8.09 21.74
CA SER A 217 13.02 8.24 22.82
C SER A 217 14.42 8.65 22.38
N ASP A 218 14.79 8.35 21.13
CA ASP A 218 16.13 8.64 20.57
C ASP A 218 16.07 9.38 19.22
N ALA A 219 14.86 9.69 18.74
CA ALA A 219 14.58 10.30 17.44
C ALA A 219 15.16 9.51 16.24
N THR A 220 15.13 8.18 16.27
CA THR A 220 15.57 7.32 15.16
C THR A 220 14.40 6.80 14.28
N ILE A 221 14.73 6.36 13.06
CA ILE A 221 13.79 5.65 12.17
C ILE A 221 13.74 4.17 12.58
N LYS A 222 12.56 3.70 13.00
CA LYS A 222 12.35 2.33 13.47
C LYS A 222 11.56 1.46 12.48
N PRO A 223 11.76 0.14 12.44
CA PRO A 223 11.00 -0.75 11.56
C PRO A 223 9.50 -0.72 11.86
N GLY A 224 8.69 -0.78 10.80
CA GLY A 224 7.24 -0.93 10.88
C GLY A 224 6.83 -2.37 11.16
N ASP A 225 7.53 -3.34 10.56
CA ASP A 225 7.53 -4.76 10.95
C ASP A 225 8.98 -5.27 10.97
N PRO A 226 9.60 -5.47 12.15
CA PRO A 226 10.95 -6.01 12.25
C PRO A 226 11.16 -7.32 11.48
N THR A 227 10.10 -8.13 11.32
CA THR A 227 10.13 -9.40 10.58
C THR A 227 10.38 -9.18 9.09
N THR A 228 9.65 -8.23 8.49
CA THR A 228 9.71 -7.94 7.04
C THR A 228 10.84 -6.97 6.71
N ASP A 229 10.94 -5.88 7.46
CA ASP A 229 11.87 -4.78 7.19
C ASP A 229 13.33 -5.17 7.43
N VAL A 230 13.61 -5.79 8.60
CA VAL A 230 14.98 -6.08 9.06
C VAL A 230 15.35 -7.54 8.87
N PHE A 231 14.62 -8.47 9.48
CA PHE A 231 14.96 -9.91 9.49
C PHE A 231 14.88 -10.54 8.10
N ARG A 232 13.83 -10.24 7.32
CA ARG A 232 13.74 -10.62 5.89
C ARG A 232 14.47 -9.67 4.95
N HIS A 233 15.15 -8.65 5.49
CA HIS A 233 15.92 -7.63 4.76
C HIS A 233 15.09 -6.81 3.75
N GLY A 234 13.84 -6.48 4.08
CA GLY A 234 12.93 -5.71 3.22
C GLY A 234 13.55 -4.40 2.72
N TRP A 235 14.10 -3.57 3.61
CA TRP A 235 14.73 -2.30 3.23
C TRP A 235 15.88 -2.48 2.23
N ARG A 236 16.85 -3.34 2.56
CA ARG A 236 18.00 -3.64 1.69
C ARG A 236 17.60 -4.25 0.34
N LYS A 237 16.57 -5.10 0.30
CA LYS A 237 16.04 -5.66 -0.96
C LYS A 237 15.36 -4.58 -1.81
N PHE A 238 14.74 -3.58 -1.18
CA PHE A 238 14.06 -2.49 -1.87
C PHE A 238 15.05 -1.47 -2.44
N SER A 239 16.09 -1.06 -1.70
CA SER A 239 17.15 -0.21 -2.25
C SER A 239 17.95 -0.90 -3.36
N GLN A 240 18.09 -2.24 -3.29
CA GLN A 240 18.64 -3.06 -4.37
C GLN A 240 17.83 -3.03 -5.68
N LEU A 241 16.58 -2.53 -5.72
CA LEU A 241 15.84 -2.34 -6.97
C LEU A 241 16.56 -1.39 -7.96
N LYS A 242 17.43 -0.49 -7.45
CA LYS A 242 18.28 0.37 -8.29
C LYS A 242 19.25 -0.40 -9.19
N SER A 243 19.61 -1.64 -8.83
CA SER A 243 20.37 -2.53 -9.71
C SER A 243 19.58 -3.04 -10.92
N LYS A 244 18.24 -3.03 -10.85
CA LYS A 244 17.33 -3.41 -11.94
C LYS A 244 16.83 -2.21 -12.75
N ASN A 245 16.82 -1.00 -12.17
CA ASN A 245 16.52 0.26 -12.84
C ASN A 245 17.39 1.38 -12.25
N ALA A 246 18.44 1.77 -12.96
CA ALA A 246 19.39 2.79 -12.51
C ALA A 246 18.80 4.22 -12.41
N PHE A 247 17.62 4.46 -13.00
CA PHE A 247 16.89 5.73 -12.91
C PHE A 247 15.87 5.75 -11.75
N LEU A 248 15.73 4.65 -11.02
CA LEU A 248 14.80 4.54 -9.90
C LEU A 248 15.36 5.25 -8.66
N ARG A 249 14.61 6.21 -8.12
CA ARG A 249 14.82 6.72 -6.77
C ARG A 249 14.07 5.84 -5.76
N VAL A 250 14.70 5.55 -4.63
CA VAL A 250 14.13 4.74 -3.57
C VAL A 250 13.98 5.58 -2.31
N TRP A 251 12.74 5.74 -1.86
CA TRP A 251 12.34 6.59 -0.74
C TRP A 251 11.81 5.76 0.43
N ILE A 252 11.98 6.25 1.66
CA ILE A 252 11.31 5.72 2.85
C ILE A 252 10.19 6.67 3.28
N ALA A 253 8.97 6.16 3.44
CA ALA A 253 7.88 6.86 4.11
C ALA A 253 7.92 6.53 5.61
N VAL A 254 7.90 7.58 6.43
CA VAL A 254 8.03 7.50 7.89
C VAL A 254 6.74 8.00 8.54
N GLY A 255 6.24 7.25 9.53
CA GLY A 255 4.99 7.51 10.25
C GLY A 255 3.79 6.76 9.67
N GLY A 256 3.00 7.47 8.85
CA GLY A 256 1.59 7.16 8.55
C GLY A 256 1.25 5.70 8.28
N ARG A 257 0.23 5.21 8.99
CA ARG A 257 -0.09 3.78 9.11
C ARG A 257 -1.05 3.31 8.02
N GLU A 258 -0.99 2.02 7.69
CA GLU A 258 -1.98 1.38 6.83
C GLU A 258 -3.33 1.24 7.58
N GLY A 259 -4.42 1.58 6.91
CA GLY A 259 -5.79 1.35 7.37
C GLY A 259 -6.46 2.47 8.17
N GLY A 260 -5.86 3.66 8.29
CA GLY A 260 -6.51 4.82 8.92
C GLY A 260 -5.52 5.84 9.48
N GLU A 261 -5.79 6.28 10.71
CA GLU A 261 -4.97 7.20 11.50
C GLU A 261 -3.58 6.62 11.82
N ALA A 262 -2.60 7.50 12.08
CA ALA A 262 -1.24 7.13 12.49
C ALA A 262 -1.23 6.28 13.79
N SER A 263 -0.08 5.71 14.13
CA SER A 263 0.14 5.30 15.52
C SER A 263 0.15 6.56 16.39
N GLU A 264 -0.49 6.52 17.56
CA GLU A 264 -0.36 7.61 18.55
C GLU A 264 1.09 7.82 18.98
N GLU A 265 1.91 6.77 18.92
CA GLU A 265 3.35 6.84 19.14
C GLU A 265 4.07 7.64 18.05
N ASP A 266 3.77 7.38 16.77
CA ASP A 266 4.35 8.13 15.64
C ASP A 266 3.86 9.59 15.64
N ARG A 267 2.59 9.83 16.00
CA ARG A 267 2.00 11.17 16.15
C ARG A 267 2.65 11.95 17.29
N GLY A 268 2.85 11.29 18.44
CA GLY A 268 3.55 11.86 19.60
C GLY A 268 5.03 12.14 19.31
N ALA A 269 5.72 11.24 18.60
CA ALA A 269 7.10 11.44 18.17
C ALA A 269 7.24 12.67 17.25
N TYR A 270 6.39 12.81 16.24
CA TYR A 270 6.34 14.02 15.40
C TYR A 270 6.07 15.28 16.23
N SER A 271 5.09 15.23 17.13
CA SER A 271 4.74 16.35 18.02
C SER A 271 5.92 16.80 18.88
N MET A 272 6.71 15.88 19.45
CA MET A 272 7.92 16.21 20.22
C MET A 272 9.06 16.74 19.35
N ILE A 273 9.38 16.05 18.24
CA ILE A 273 10.48 16.43 17.34
C ILE A 273 10.27 17.83 16.73
N THR A 274 9.03 18.21 16.45
CA THR A 274 8.68 19.53 15.89
C THR A 274 8.55 20.65 16.92
N ARG A 275 8.58 20.34 18.22
CA ARG A 275 8.53 21.33 19.31
C ARG A 275 9.92 21.72 19.85
N GLU A 276 10.96 20.93 19.58
CA GLU A 276 12.31 21.17 20.07
C GLU A 276 13.36 21.10 18.95
N GLU A 277 14.07 22.20 18.71
CA GLU A 277 15.11 22.30 17.67
C GLU A 277 16.26 21.29 17.86
N SER A 278 16.54 20.89 19.11
CA SER A 278 17.53 19.85 19.42
C SER A 278 17.10 18.48 18.88
N LEU A 279 15.83 18.11 19.08
CA LEU A 279 15.25 16.86 18.60
C LEU A 279 15.01 16.88 17.08
N ALA A 280 14.64 18.03 16.51
CA ALA A 280 14.57 18.22 15.06
C ALA A 280 15.95 18.01 14.39
N SER A 281 17.02 18.53 15.03
CA SER A 281 18.39 18.36 14.57
C SER A 281 18.89 16.92 14.72
N LEU A 282 18.61 16.27 15.87
CA LEU A 282 18.96 14.88 16.13
C LEU A 282 18.23 13.92 15.18
N PHE A 283 16.90 14.09 14.98
CA PHE A 283 16.14 13.35 13.98
C PHE A 283 16.71 13.53 12.58
N THR A 284 17.09 14.75 12.22
CA THR A 284 17.70 15.05 10.91
C THR A 284 19.02 14.31 10.69
N ALA A 285 19.88 14.26 11.71
CA ALA A 285 21.14 13.51 11.65
C ALA A 285 20.90 11.99 11.57
N ASN A 286 20.11 11.44 12.50
CA ASN A 286 19.74 10.02 12.51
C ASN A 286 19.09 9.56 11.20
N ALA A 287 18.27 10.42 10.58
CA ALA A 287 17.64 10.14 9.29
C ALA A 287 18.65 10.13 8.13
N VAL A 288 19.64 11.02 8.13
CA VAL A 288 20.74 11.00 7.15
C VAL A 288 21.55 9.71 7.27
N ASP A 289 22.03 9.39 8.48
CA ASP A 289 22.86 8.20 8.73
C ASP A 289 22.13 6.91 8.33
N TRP A 290 20.81 6.86 8.58
CA TRP A 290 19.95 5.75 8.16
C TRP A 290 19.80 5.64 6.63
N LEU A 291 19.63 6.77 5.93
CA LEU A 291 19.49 6.80 4.46
C LEU A 291 20.77 6.30 3.78
N GLU A 292 21.94 6.77 4.23
CA GLU A 292 23.23 6.28 3.73
C GLU A 292 23.40 4.77 4.01
N ALA A 293 23.16 4.35 5.27
CA ALA A 293 23.33 2.95 5.70
C ALA A 293 22.38 1.95 5.01
N GLN A 294 21.16 2.36 4.61
CA GLN A 294 20.24 1.54 3.84
C GLN A 294 20.34 1.77 2.32
N SER A 295 21.13 2.76 1.87
CA SER A 295 21.27 3.22 0.49
C SER A 295 19.96 3.72 -0.16
N PHE A 296 19.18 4.51 0.59
CA PHE A 296 17.98 5.19 0.12
C PHE A 296 18.29 6.62 -0.36
N ASP A 297 17.52 7.15 -1.31
CA ASP A 297 17.77 8.45 -1.97
C ASP A 297 16.94 9.61 -1.40
N GLY A 298 16.09 9.33 -0.41
CA GLY A 298 15.28 10.34 0.25
C GLY A 298 14.23 9.81 1.23
N LEU A 299 13.60 10.74 1.95
CA LEU A 299 12.65 10.49 3.03
C LEU A 299 11.37 11.30 2.82
N LEU A 300 10.22 10.66 3.03
CA LEU A 300 8.88 11.28 3.00
C LEU A 300 8.29 11.31 4.41
N LEU A 301 8.06 12.51 4.95
CA LEU A 301 7.33 12.68 6.20
C LEU A 301 5.84 12.41 5.97
N TYR A 302 5.27 11.43 6.67
CA TYR A 302 3.87 11.03 6.52
C TYR A 302 3.11 11.17 7.84
N TRP A 303 3.03 12.41 8.33
CA TRP A 303 2.31 12.72 9.57
C TRP A 303 0.79 12.73 9.32
N LYS A 304 0.07 11.76 9.91
CA LYS A 304 -1.40 11.70 9.87
C LYS A 304 -2.02 11.92 11.27
N PHE A 305 -2.27 13.15 11.72
CA PHE A 305 -2.02 14.45 11.09
C PHE A 305 -1.52 15.42 12.17
N PRO A 306 -0.80 16.51 11.80
CA PRO A 306 -0.49 17.59 12.74
C PRO A 306 -1.77 18.24 13.28
N GLU A 307 -1.63 18.90 14.43
CA GLU A 307 -2.62 19.87 14.92
C GLU A 307 -2.26 21.29 14.43
N ILE A 308 -3.24 22.22 14.40
CA ILE A 308 -3.07 23.53 13.74
C ILE A 308 -1.93 24.34 14.38
N HIS A 309 -1.71 24.24 15.69
CA HIS A 309 -0.60 24.92 16.38
C HIS A 309 0.78 24.30 16.10
N GLU A 310 0.84 23.12 15.47
CA GLU A 310 2.08 22.40 15.15
C GLU A 310 2.54 22.63 13.71
N MET A 311 1.71 23.28 12.88
CA MET A 311 1.98 23.56 11.47
C MET A 311 3.34 24.23 11.25
N ASN A 312 3.69 25.23 12.07
CA ASN A 312 4.99 25.91 11.99
C ASN A 312 6.16 24.96 12.30
N GLY A 313 6.03 24.10 13.32
CA GLY A 313 7.07 23.15 13.72
C GLY A 313 7.37 22.10 12.64
N LEU A 314 6.37 21.70 11.85
CA LEU A 314 6.60 20.88 10.65
C LEU A 314 7.46 21.62 9.62
N ILE A 315 7.20 22.91 9.39
CA ILE A 315 8.01 23.72 8.48
C ILE A 315 9.43 23.89 9.03
N ASP A 316 9.61 24.17 10.32
CA ASP A 316 10.94 24.31 10.93
C ASP A 316 11.76 23.02 10.87
N LEU A 317 11.16 21.86 11.16
CA LEU A 317 11.77 20.56 10.92
C LEU A 317 12.19 20.40 9.44
N LEU A 318 11.31 20.75 8.49
CA LEU A 318 11.62 20.68 7.06
C LEU A 318 12.71 21.67 6.62
N ARG A 319 12.86 22.83 7.27
CA ARG A 319 14.00 23.77 7.06
C ARG A 319 15.32 23.10 7.45
N ILE A 320 15.38 22.49 8.64
CA ILE A 320 16.57 21.80 9.18
C ILE A 320 16.92 20.57 8.32
N MET A 321 15.92 19.74 7.99
CA MET A 321 16.10 18.58 7.12
C MET A 321 16.57 18.97 5.72
N ARG A 322 15.93 19.97 5.07
CA ARG A 322 16.33 20.38 3.70
C ARG A 322 17.73 20.98 3.67
N ALA A 323 18.15 21.72 4.71
CA ALA A 323 19.50 22.28 4.82
C ALA A 323 20.58 21.19 4.93
N SER A 324 20.29 20.10 5.64
CA SER A 324 21.22 18.97 5.83
C SER A 324 21.24 18.05 4.61
N PHE A 325 20.07 17.58 4.16
CA PHE A 325 19.92 16.64 3.05
C PHE A 325 20.52 17.17 1.74
N ARG A 326 20.43 18.49 1.47
CA ARG A 326 21.05 19.13 0.29
C ARG A 326 22.58 18.99 0.21
N ARG A 327 23.27 18.71 1.32
CA ARG A 327 24.73 18.57 1.36
C ARG A 327 25.20 17.16 0.94
N LEU A 328 24.30 16.18 0.95
CA LEU A 328 24.58 14.75 0.79
C LEU A 328 23.76 14.11 -0.36
N ASP A 329 23.30 14.94 -1.29
CA ASP A 329 22.47 14.57 -2.46
C ASP A 329 21.19 13.77 -2.11
N HIS A 330 20.64 13.98 -0.92
CA HIS A 330 19.37 13.39 -0.48
C HIS A 330 18.20 14.36 -0.68
N SER A 331 17.00 13.81 -0.92
CA SER A 331 15.76 14.59 -0.93
C SER A 331 14.92 14.34 0.31
N VAL A 332 14.26 15.40 0.78
CA VAL A 332 13.16 15.31 1.74
C VAL A 332 11.87 15.72 1.05
N GLY A 333 10.77 15.12 1.47
CA GLY A 333 9.43 15.41 1.00
C GLY A 333 8.39 15.21 2.09
N VAL A 334 7.14 15.50 1.75
CA VAL A 334 6.00 15.40 2.66
C VAL A 334 4.79 14.80 1.94
N ILE A 335 3.98 14.05 2.67
CA ILE A 335 2.71 13.52 2.17
C ILE A 335 1.57 14.32 2.83
N VAL A 336 0.75 14.97 2.02
CA VAL A 336 -0.36 15.85 2.45
C VAL A 336 -1.72 15.23 2.10
N PRO A 337 -2.77 15.41 2.91
CA PRO A 337 -4.09 14.81 2.65
C PRO A 337 -4.80 15.42 1.43
N LEU A 338 -5.59 14.59 0.72
CA LEU A 338 -6.56 15.07 -0.27
C LEU A 338 -7.72 15.87 0.37
N ASP A 339 -8.11 15.54 1.61
CA ASP A 339 -9.15 16.24 2.36
C ASP A 339 -8.74 17.68 2.74
N HIS A 340 -9.60 18.64 2.41
CA HIS A 340 -9.39 20.08 2.69
C HIS A 340 -9.17 20.38 4.18
N ARG A 341 -10.03 19.86 5.07
CA ARG A 341 -10.05 20.18 6.51
C ARG A 341 -8.81 19.65 7.25
N LEU A 342 -8.17 18.64 6.68
CA LEU A 342 -6.89 18.13 7.17
C LEU A 342 -5.70 18.83 6.50
N ARG A 343 -5.86 19.30 5.26
CA ARG A 343 -4.83 20.04 4.51
C ARG A 343 -4.69 21.51 4.95
N GLU A 344 -5.73 22.10 5.54
CA GLU A 344 -5.68 23.38 6.30
C GLU A 344 -4.58 23.41 7.37
N ARG A 345 -4.08 22.23 7.81
CA ARG A 345 -3.05 22.08 8.85
C ARG A 345 -1.62 22.02 8.29
N PHE A 346 -1.45 22.25 7.00
CA PHE A 346 -0.17 22.22 6.30
C PHE A 346 0.03 23.54 5.55
N ASP A 347 1.10 24.29 5.84
CA ASP A 347 1.39 25.53 5.11
C ASP A 347 1.89 25.22 3.69
N MET A 348 0.94 25.13 2.75
CA MET A 348 1.23 24.86 1.34
C MET A 348 2.09 25.93 0.65
N ARG A 349 2.26 27.13 1.25
CA ARG A 349 3.14 28.19 0.73
C ARG A 349 4.58 27.86 1.04
N ASP A 350 4.88 27.68 2.33
CA ASP A 350 6.23 27.38 2.79
C ASP A 350 6.67 25.98 2.36
N LEU A 351 5.78 24.97 2.38
CA LEU A 351 6.08 23.66 1.82
C LEU A 351 6.54 23.74 0.36
N VAL A 352 5.85 24.52 -0.48
CA VAL A 352 6.23 24.69 -1.89
C VAL A 352 7.56 25.43 -2.04
N ASP A 353 7.83 26.50 -1.29
CA ASP A 353 9.08 27.25 -1.44
C ASP A 353 10.30 26.51 -0.81
N LEU A 354 10.09 25.57 0.13
CA LEU A 354 11.13 24.71 0.73
C LEU A 354 11.46 23.44 -0.08
N MET A 355 10.44 22.70 -0.51
CA MET A 355 10.56 21.34 -1.07
C MET A 355 11.12 21.34 -2.50
N ASP A 356 11.41 20.16 -3.06
CA ASP A 356 11.76 20.04 -4.47
C ASP A 356 10.49 19.85 -5.32
N ASP A 357 10.60 20.08 -6.63
CA ASP A 357 9.51 19.68 -7.54
C ASP A 357 9.25 18.16 -7.37
N TYR A 358 7.98 17.79 -7.21
CA TYR A 358 7.54 16.39 -7.06
C TYR A 358 7.90 15.72 -5.71
N SER A 359 8.43 16.43 -4.69
CA SER A 359 8.57 15.85 -3.32
C SER A 359 7.40 16.14 -2.37
N ILE A 360 6.32 16.76 -2.86
CA ILE A 360 5.03 16.83 -2.16
C ILE A 360 4.05 15.85 -2.82
N LEU A 361 3.61 14.85 -2.07
CA LEU A 361 2.68 13.80 -2.53
C LEU A 361 1.29 14.03 -1.91
N VAL A 362 0.24 13.93 -2.72
CA VAL A 362 -1.15 13.94 -2.21
C VAL A 362 -1.56 12.51 -1.83
N ASP A 363 -1.99 12.30 -0.59
CA ASP A 363 -2.50 11.02 -0.09
C ASP A 363 -3.91 10.76 -0.66
N PRO A 364 -4.11 9.69 -1.45
CA PRO A 364 -5.42 9.33 -2.01
C PRO A 364 -6.35 8.62 -1.02
N THR A 365 -5.91 8.39 0.23
CA THR A 365 -6.74 7.72 1.25
C THR A 365 -7.65 8.69 1.98
N GLU A 366 -8.95 8.35 2.04
CA GLU A 366 -9.90 9.08 2.88
C GLU A 366 -9.55 8.94 4.37
N PRO A 367 -9.72 10.00 5.17
CA PRO A 367 -9.43 9.95 6.60
C PRO A 367 -10.54 9.26 7.40
N VAL A 368 -11.78 9.30 6.91
CA VAL A 368 -12.94 8.64 7.52
C VAL A 368 -13.15 7.29 6.84
N PRO A 369 -13.33 6.18 7.59
CA PRO A 369 -13.67 4.88 7.00
C PRO A 369 -14.95 4.95 6.16
N PRO A 370 -15.06 4.19 5.05
CA PRO A 370 -16.29 4.16 4.25
C PRO A 370 -17.50 3.74 5.08
N THR A 371 -18.60 4.47 4.93
CA THR A 371 -19.91 4.02 5.41
C THR A 371 -20.46 2.98 4.44
N TYR A 372 -20.91 1.84 4.97
CA TYR A 372 -21.42 0.72 4.17
C TYR A 372 -22.95 0.54 4.25
N GLY A 373 -23.68 1.61 4.59
CA GLY A 373 -25.14 1.63 4.58
C GLY A 373 -25.75 1.96 3.21
N LYS A 374 -24.96 2.54 2.30
CA LYS A 374 -25.30 2.79 0.89
C LYS A 374 -24.10 2.56 -0.01
N THR A 375 -24.32 2.20 -1.26
CA THR A 375 -23.27 2.14 -2.30
C THR A 375 -22.70 3.53 -2.57
N ALA A 376 -21.41 3.60 -2.94
CA ALA A 376 -20.74 4.83 -3.34
C ALA A 376 -19.73 4.56 -4.47
N LEU A 377 -19.82 5.32 -5.56
CA LEU A 377 -18.80 5.34 -6.62
C LEU A 377 -17.53 6.04 -6.13
N LYS A 378 -16.38 5.37 -6.25
CA LYS A 378 -15.06 5.90 -5.83
C LYS A 378 -14.36 6.74 -6.89
N TRP A 379 -14.62 6.50 -8.18
CA TRP A 379 -14.04 7.28 -9.27
C TRP A 379 -15.13 8.14 -9.90
N THR A 380 -15.26 9.37 -9.41
CA THR A 380 -16.27 10.34 -9.82
C THR A 380 -15.61 11.64 -10.29
N GLN A 381 -16.41 12.54 -10.87
CA GLN A 381 -15.96 13.89 -11.19
C GLN A 381 -15.58 14.70 -9.94
N ASP A 382 -16.20 14.41 -8.79
CA ASP A 382 -15.96 15.13 -7.53
C ASP A 382 -14.60 14.78 -6.93
N VAL A 383 -14.12 13.54 -7.09
CA VAL A 383 -12.75 13.16 -6.70
C VAL A 383 -11.71 13.84 -7.60
N ILE A 384 -12.01 14.01 -8.89
CA ILE A 384 -11.18 14.81 -9.81
C ILE A 384 -11.16 16.28 -9.37
N GLU A 385 -12.29 16.84 -8.95
CA GLU A 385 -12.36 18.23 -8.47
C GLU A 385 -11.68 18.42 -7.10
N ARG A 386 -11.72 17.44 -6.19
CA ARG A 386 -10.92 17.48 -4.95
C ARG A 386 -9.42 17.50 -5.23
N TYR A 387 -8.94 16.79 -6.24
CA TYR A 387 -7.54 16.92 -6.68
C TYR A 387 -7.25 18.26 -7.37
N ALA A 388 -8.22 18.80 -8.12
CA ALA A 388 -8.13 20.15 -8.69
C ALA A 388 -8.05 21.22 -7.59
N GLU A 389 -8.81 21.04 -6.52
CA GLU A 389 -8.85 21.92 -5.35
C GLU A 389 -7.47 22.04 -4.68
N VAL A 390 -6.78 20.92 -4.44
CA VAL A 390 -5.38 20.92 -3.96
C VAL A 390 -4.49 21.79 -4.86
N PHE A 391 -4.64 21.69 -6.19
CA PHE A 391 -3.88 22.51 -7.13
C PHE A 391 -4.28 23.99 -7.11
N ARG A 392 -5.59 24.28 -7.16
CA ARG A 392 -6.17 25.64 -7.16
C ARG A 392 -5.78 26.41 -5.91
N GLU A 393 -5.86 25.78 -4.74
CA GLU A 393 -5.53 26.38 -3.46
C GLU A 393 -4.03 26.57 -3.29
N THR A 394 -3.21 25.59 -3.67
CA THR A 394 -1.75 25.77 -3.69
C THR A 394 -1.38 26.95 -4.59
N GLN A 395 -1.95 27.03 -5.80
CA GLN A 395 -1.73 28.14 -6.74
C GLN A 395 -2.18 29.51 -6.18
N TYR A 396 -3.30 29.57 -5.47
CA TYR A 396 -3.79 30.78 -4.80
C TYR A 396 -2.84 31.20 -3.67
N THR A 397 -2.46 30.26 -2.82
CA THR A 397 -1.61 30.45 -1.65
C THR A 397 -0.16 30.83 -2.01
N VAL A 398 0.37 30.35 -3.15
CA VAL A 398 1.67 30.81 -3.68
C VAL A 398 1.57 31.98 -4.66
N ARG A 399 0.42 32.66 -4.77
CA ARG A 399 0.26 33.79 -5.69
C ARG A 399 1.21 34.93 -5.31
N GLY A 400 2.05 35.35 -6.26
CA GLY A 400 3.08 36.38 -6.04
C GLY A 400 4.31 35.91 -5.26
N HIS A 401 4.40 34.62 -4.90
CA HIS A 401 5.60 34.02 -4.30
C HIS A 401 6.59 33.51 -5.35
N ARG A 402 7.79 33.12 -4.89
CA ARG A 402 8.92 32.73 -5.74
C ARG A 402 8.58 31.60 -6.71
N ARG A 403 7.68 30.69 -6.32
CA ARG A 403 7.20 29.57 -7.15
C ARG A 403 5.76 29.72 -7.65
N SER A 404 5.22 30.95 -7.67
CA SER A 404 3.92 31.25 -8.28
C SER A 404 3.83 30.71 -9.71
N GLY A 405 2.93 29.76 -9.96
CA GLY A 405 2.78 29.09 -11.27
C GLY A 405 3.95 28.17 -11.68
N ARG A 406 4.84 27.80 -10.75
CA ARG A 406 6.02 26.94 -11.00
C ARG A 406 6.18 25.76 -10.04
N PHE A 407 5.28 25.62 -9.06
CA PHE A 407 5.27 24.48 -8.15
C PHE A 407 4.82 23.19 -8.86
N GLN A 408 5.21 22.02 -8.34
CA GLN A 408 4.85 20.72 -8.87
C GLN A 408 4.52 19.73 -7.74
N LEU A 409 3.32 19.17 -7.77
CA LEU A 409 2.83 18.17 -6.81
C LEU A 409 2.72 16.79 -7.49
N CYS A 410 2.74 15.74 -6.68
CA CYS A 410 2.52 14.35 -7.11
C CYS A 410 1.14 13.83 -6.72
N TYR A 411 0.51 13.10 -7.64
CA TYR A 411 -0.85 12.59 -7.48
C TYR A 411 -0.91 11.05 -7.62
N PRO A 412 -0.49 10.28 -6.59
CA PRO A 412 -0.76 8.85 -6.49
C PRO A 412 -2.25 8.53 -6.46
N LEU A 413 -2.66 7.41 -7.09
CA LEU A 413 -4.06 6.96 -7.13
C LEU A 413 -4.25 5.62 -6.39
N ASP A 414 -5.32 5.48 -5.61
CA ASP A 414 -5.74 4.18 -5.05
C ASP A 414 -6.71 3.50 -6.05
N ILE A 415 -6.25 2.45 -6.72
CA ILE A 415 -7.04 1.68 -7.73
C ILE A 415 -7.89 0.54 -7.15
N ALA A 416 -7.86 0.30 -5.83
CA ALA A 416 -8.59 -0.82 -5.24
C ALA A 416 -10.10 -0.66 -5.42
N SER A 417 -10.77 -1.70 -5.88
CA SER A 417 -12.23 -1.75 -6.03
C SER A 417 -12.93 -1.45 -4.71
N THR A 418 -14.09 -0.80 -4.76
CA THR A 418 -14.97 -0.62 -3.59
C THR A 418 -16.16 -1.56 -3.73
N THR A 419 -16.49 -2.30 -2.67
CA THR A 419 -17.52 -3.35 -2.72
C THR A 419 -18.51 -3.26 -1.56
N TYR A 420 -19.78 -3.54 -1.84
CA TYR A 420 -20.89 -3.50 -0.89
C TYR A 420 -21.69 -4.81 -0.95
N THR A 421 -22.28 -5.19 0.18
CA THR A 421 -23.30 -6.25 0.24
C THR A 421 -24.68 -5.59 0.24
N LEU A 422 -25.47 -5.82 -0.81
CA LEU A 422 -26.84 -5.33 -0.95
C LEU A 422 -27.84 -6.16 -0.13
N TYR A 423 -29.03 -5.62 0.09
CA TYR A 423 -30.19 -6.41 0.49
C TYR A 423 -30.68 -7.28 -0.68
N ALA A 424 -31.42 -8.34 -0.38
CA ALA A 424 -31.80 -9.34 -1.38
C ALA A 424 -32.70 -8.76 -2.49
N SER A 425 -33.66 -7.90 -2.14
CA SER A 425 -34.53 -7.18 -3.10
C SER A 425 -33.73 -6.43 -4.15
N ASP A 426 -32.74 -5.67 -3.70
CA ASP A 426 -32.00 -4.70 -4.51
C ASP A 426 -31.00 -5.43 -5.43
N ALA A 427 -30.57 -6.62 -5.00
CA ALA A 427 -29.79 -7.56 -5.81
C ALA A 427 -30.65 -8.28 -6.86
N ASP A 428 -31.84 -8.76 -6.50
CA ASP A 428 -32.76 -9.44 -7.41
C ASP A 428 -33.26 -8.49 -8.53
N ASP A 429 -33.52 -7.22 -8.19
CA ASP A 429 -33.83 -6.13 -9.14
C ASP A 429 -32.62 -5.65 -9.96
N ASN A 430 -31.43 -6.22 -9.74
CA ASN A 430 -30.18 -5.90 -10.42
C ASN A 430 -29.76 -4.41 -10.33
N MET A 431 -29.94 -3.78 -9.16
CA MET A 431 -29.61 -2.36 -8.97
C MET A 431 -28.10 -2.07 -9.01
N THR A 432 -27.61 -1.55 -10.14
CA THR A 432 -26.22 -1.12 -10.34
C THR A 432 -25.96 0.36 -10.02
N ASP A 433 -27.00 1.15 -9.75
CA ASP A 433 -26.88 2.59 -9.49
C ASP A 433 -26.11 2.93 -8.20
N ASP A 434 -25.80 4.22 -8.06
CA ASP A 434 -25.09 4.78 -6.90
C ASP A 434 -26.08 5.17 -5.78
N GLY A 435 -25.67 5.04 -4.52
CA GLY A 435 -26.54 5.33 -3.36
C GLY A 435 -27.63 4.29 -3.06
N VAL A 436 -27.59 3.10 -3.67
CA VAL A 436 -28.45 1.94 -3.35
C VAL A 436 -28.19 1.49 -1.91
N ASP A 437 -29.22 1.04 -1.19
CA ASP A 437 -29.07 0.61 0.21
C ASP A 437 -28.24 -0.68 0.36
N ALA A 438 -27.38 -0.70 1.36
CA ALA A 438 -26.44 -1.79 1.60
C ALA A 438 -26.51 -2.25 3.07
N SER A 439 -26.32 -3.55 3.28
CA SER A 439 -26.32 -4.18 4.60
C SER A 439 -24.93 -4.18 5.26
N GLY A 440 -23.89 -3.80 4.52
CA GLY A 440 -22.50 -3.81 4.98
C GLY A 440 -21.47 -3.88 3.85
N PRO A 441 -20.17 -4.01 4.20
CA PRO A 441 -19.11 -4.16 3.22
C PRO A 441 -19.33 -5.40 2.34
N GLY A 442 -18.82 -5.34 1.12
CA GLY A 442 -18.68 -6.52 0.26
C GLY A 442 -17.73 -7.55 0.88
N GLN A 443 -17.95 -8.81 0.53
CA GLN A 443 -17.23 -9.97 1.06
C GLN A 443 -15.73 -9.89 0.71
N GLU A 444 -14.87 -10.41 1.60
CA GLU A 444 -13.43 -10.32 1.41
C GLU A 444 -12.94 -11.14 0.20
N GLY A 445 -12.01 -10.57 -0.57
CA GLY A 445 -11.36 -11.30 -1.66
C GLY A 445 -10.51 -12.46 -1.15
N ARG A 446 -10.49 -13.56 -1.92
CA ARG A 446 -9.74 -14.78 -1.60
C ARG A 446 -8.26 -14.51 -1.30
N SER A 447 -7.69 -13.45 -1.85
CA SER A 447 -6.27 -13.13 -1.79
C SER A 447 -5.98 -11.81 -1.06
N THR A 448 -6.89 -10.85 -1.17
CA THR A 448 -6.80 -9.53 -0.50
C THR A 448 -7.25 -9.54 0.96
N ARG A 449 -8.17 -10.43 1.35
CA ARG A 449 -8.72 -10.53 2.72
C ARG A 449 -9.11 -9.19 3.35
N SER A 450 -9.78 -8.36 2.56
CA SER A 450 -10.11 -6.98 2.91
C SER A 450 -11.61 -6.74 2.66
N PRO A 451 -12.50 -6.91 3.65
CA PRO A 451 -13.91 -6.59 3.49
C PRO A 451 -14.10 -5.18 2.94
N GLY A 452 -14.96 -5.03 1.94
CA GLY A 452 -15.19 -3.76 1.24
C GLY A 452 -14.20 -3.42 0.11
N ARG A 453 -13.14 -4.22 -0.11
CA ARG A 453 -12.12 -3.98 -1.15
C ARG A 453 -11.69 -5.25 -1.88
N LEU A 454 -11.58 -5.16 -3.22
CA LEU A 454 -11.04 -6.24 -4.07
C LEU A 454 -9.90 -5.73 -4.96
N ALA A 455 -8.98 -6.64 -5.32
CA ALA A 455 -7.95 -6.37 -6.33
C ALA A 455 -8.48 -6.66 -7.75
N TYR A 456 -7.88 -6.04 -8.75
CA TYR A 456 -8.33 -6.16 -10.15
C TYR A 456 -8.28 -7.61 -10.68
N ASP A 457 -7.30 -8.40 -10.24
CA ASP A 457 -7.20 -9.83 -10.59
C ASP A 457 -8.24 -10.73 -9.90
N GLU A 458 -8.76 -10.32 -8.75
CA GLU A 458 -9.90 -11.00 -8.10
C GLU A 458 -11.22 -10.76 -8.86
N LEU A 459 -11.28 -9.75 -9.73
CA LEU A 459 -12.43 -9.43 -10.57
C LEU A 459 -12.29 -9.96 -11.99
N CYS A 460 -11.17 -9.72 -12.67
CA CYS A 460 -11.02 -10.01 -14.10
C CYS A 460 -11.12 -11.52 -14.43
N LEU A 461 -10.75 -12.38 -13.48
CA LEU A 461 -10.90 -13.84 -13.56
C LEU A 461 -12.38 -14.30 -13.58
N ARG A 462 -13.33 -13.40 -13.34
CA ARG A 462 -14.76 -13.72 -13.35
C ARG A 462 -15.40 -13.37 -14.70
N HIS A 463 -15.63 -14.41 -15.51
CA HIS A 463 -16.20 -14.30 -16.85
C HIS A 463 -17.73 -14.07 -16.91
N ARG A 464 -18.44 -14.00 -15.76
CA ARG A 464 -19.89 -13.78 -15.69
C ARG A 464 -20.30 -12.92 -14.50
N TRP A 465 -21.01 -11.85 -14.79
CA TRP A 465 -21.66 -10.94 -13.85
C TRP A 465 -23.17 -10.99 -14.11
N ASP A 466 -23.97 -10.71 -13.08
CA ASP A 466 -25.43 -10.77 -13.20
C ASP A 466 -25.95 -9.45 -13.82
N ALA A 467 -25.31 -8.32 -13.46
CA ALA A 467 -25.43 -7.04 -14.14
C ALA A 467 -24.07 -6.34 -14.33
N THR A 468 -24.00 -5.37 -15.24
CA THR A 468 -22.80 -4.56 -15.51
C THR A 468 -23.21 -3.18 -16.06
N GLN A 469 -22.68 -2.10 -15.46
CA GLN A 469 -22.90 -0.71 -15.87
C GLN A 469 -21.55 0.00 -16.02
N ASP A 470 -21.30 0.60 -17.18
CA ASP A 470 -20.11 1.42 -17.42
C ASP A 470 -20.41 2.90 -17.11
N HIS A 471 -19.61 3.48 -16.22
CA HIS A 471 -19.61 4.91 -15.89
C HIS A 471 -18.34 5.55 -16.48
N PRO A 472 -18.24 6.90 -16.58
CA PRO A 472 -17.12 7.57 -17.26
C PRO A 472 -15.72 7.21 -16.75
N TYR A 473 -15.60 6.81 -15.47
CA TYR A 473 -14.32 6.59 -14.79
C TYR A 473 -14.18 5.22 -14.09
N CYS A 474 -15.28 4.46 -13.95
CA CYS A 474 -15.29 3.13 -13.35
C CYS A 474 -16.42 2.27 -13.94
N ARG A 475 -16.37 0.96 -13.68
CA ARG A 475 -17.42 -0.01 -14.00
C ARG A 475 -18.03 -0.54 -12.71
N VAL A 476 -19.36 -0.57 -12.65
CA VAL A 476 -20.11 -1.33 -11.64
C VAL A 476 -20.45 -2.70 -12.20
N VAL A 477 -20.31 -3.74 -11.38
CA VAL A 477 -20.81 -5.09 -11.66
C VAL A 477 -21.54 -5.64 -10.44
N LEU A 478 -22.54 -6.50 -10.69
CA LEU A 478 -23.20 -7.31 -9.66
C LEU A 478 -22.78 -8.77 -9.75
N TYR A 479 -22.61 -9.41 -8.60
CA TYR A 479 -22.62 -10.87 -8.50
C TYR A 479 -23.36 -11.33 -7.24
N GLY A 480 -24.54 -11.93 -7.42
CA GLY A 480 -25.52 -12.08 -6.35
C GLY A 480 -25.77 -10.72 -5.68
N ASN A 481 -25.74 -10.68 -4.35
CA ASN A 481 -25.86 -9.42 -3.61
C ASN A 481 -24.55 -8.63 -3.44
N GLN A 482 -23.53 -8.86 -4.26
CA GLN A 482 -22.27 -8.13 -4.19
C GLN A 482 -22.22 -7.04 -5.28
N TRP A 483 -22.32 -5.77 -4.88
CA TRP A 483 -22.15 -4.60 -5.74
C TRP A 483 -20.68 -4.18 -5.71
N ILE A 484 -20.07 -4.01 -6.89
CA ILE A 484 -18.62 -3.84 -7.03
C ILE A 484 -18.32 -2.71 -8.03
N SER A 485 -17.80 -1.58 -7.54
CA SER A 485 -17.24 -0.52 -8.38
C SER A 485 -15.72 -0.69 -8.52
N HIS A 486 -15.21 -0.71 -9.75
CA HIS A 486 -13.78 -0.90 -10.03
C HIS A 486 -13.31 -0.10 -11.26
N PRO A 487 -12.02 0.26 -11.35
CA PRO A 487 -11.47 0.87 -12.55
C PRO A 487 -11.17 -0.19 -13.60
N THR A 488 -11.32 0.18 -14.88
CA THR A 488 -10.81 -0.58 -16.02
C THR A 488 -9.67 0.21 -16.68
N PRO A 489 -8.81 -0.39 -17.52
CA PRO A 489 -7.81 0.38 -18.28
C PRO A 489 -8.40 1.56 -19.06
N HIS A 490 -9.57 1.38 -19.68
CA HIS A 490 -10.24 2.46 -20.42
C HIS A 490 -10.76 3.58 -19.50
N SER A 491 -11.45 3.22 -18.42
CA SER A 491 -12.07 4.19 -17.51
C SER A 491 -11.01 4.92 -16.64
N LEU A 492 -9.92 4.23 -16.30
CA LEU A 492 -8.75 4.80 -15.62
C LEU A 492 -7.95 5.75 -16.53
N GLU A 493 -7.81 5.44 -17.83
CA GLU A 493 -7.26 6.40 -18.80
C GLU A 493 -8.11 7.67 -18.85
N ALA A 494 -9.45 7.54 -18.91
CA ALA A 494 -10.35 8.69 -18.89
C ALA A 494 -10.22 9.53 -17.61
N PHE A 495 -10.19 8.89 -16.43
CA PHE A 495 -9.98 9.54 -15.14
C PHE A 495 -8.63 10.28 -15.08
N VAL A 496 -7.55 9.62 -15.49
CA VAL A 496 -6.20 10.21 -15.52
C VAL A 496 -6.15 11.41 -16.48
N ARG A 497 -6.73 11.33 -17.67
CA ARG A 497 -6.79 12.45 -18.62
C ARG A 497 -7.57 13.64 -18.06
N ALA A 498 -8.68 13.40 -17.36
CA ALA A 498 -9.45 14.44 -16.69
C ALA A 498 -8.66 15.08 -15.52
N LEU A 499 -8.03 14.27 -14.67
CA LEU A 499 -7.16 14.70 -13.57
C LEU A 499 -5.99 15.57 -14.06
N MET A 500 -5.26 15.12 -15.09
CA MET A 500 -4.15 15.88 -15.68
C MET A 500 -4.63 17.22 -16.26
N LYS A 501 -5.85 17.29 -16.81
CA LYS A 501 -6.42 18.53 -17.35
C LYS A 501 -6.67 19.57 -16.26
N VAL A 502 -7.23 19.17 -15.12
CA VAL A 502 -7.59 20.10 -14.03
C VAL A 502 -6.40 20.47 -13.13
N THR A 503 -5.40 19.60 -13.01
CA THR A 503 -4.17 19.83 -12.22
C THR A 503 -3.03 20.50 -13.01
N GLY A 504 -3.30 21.06 -14.20
CA GLY A 504 -2.32 21.86 -14.95
C GLY A 504 -1.29 21.05 -15.75
N SER A 505 -1.67 19.87 -16.26
CA SER A 505 -0.79 18.91 -16.96
C SER A 505 0.35 18.38 -16.08
N THR A 506 -0.04 17.79 -14.94
CA THR A 506 0.83 17.12 -14.00
C THR A 506 1.78 16.13 -14.66
N ARG A 507 3.08 16.27 -14.37
CA ARG A 507 4.12 15.30 -14.74
C ARG A 507 4.54 14.43 -13.55
N CYS A 508 3.67 14.32 -12.56
CA CYS A 508 3.80 13.33 -11.50
C CYS A 508 2.46 12.72 -11.14
N LEU A 509 2.22 11.52 -11.66
CA LEU A 509 1.19 10.61 -11.18
C LEU A 509 1.82 9.50 -10.34
N GLY A 510 0.99 8.57 -9.87
CA GLY A 510 1.49 7.41 -9.16
C GLY A 510 0.41 6.43 -8.78
N ILE A 511 0.80 5.46 -7.97
CA ILE A 511 -0.03 4.35 -7.54
C ILE A 511 0.12 4.08 -6.04
N TRP A 512 -1.03 3.97 -5.37
CA TRP A 512 -1.21 3.77 -3.94
C TRP A 512 -2.17 2.60 -3.70
N ASP A 513 -1.83 1.36 -4.06
CA ASP A 513 -0.49 0.83 -4.38
C ASP A 513 -0.61 -0.34 -5.39
N PRO A 514 0.50 -0.80 -6.02
CA PRO A 514 0.46 -1.79 -7.11
C PRO A 514 -0.09 -3.16 -6.73
N PHE A 515 -0.35 -3.43 -5.45
CA PHE A 515 -0.93 -4.68 -4.99
C PHE A 515 -2.35 -4.91 -5.49
N TRP A 516 -3.12 -3.83 -5.66
CA TRP A 516 -4.52 -3.89 -6.07
C TRP A 516 -4.68 -4.07 -7.59
N ASP A 517 -3.57 -4.09 -8.33
CA ASP A 517 -3.51 -4.40 -9.76
C ASP A 517 -3.28 -5.91 -9.98
N ASP A 518 -3.44 -6.35 -11.23
CA ASP A 518 -3.03 -7.68 -11.70
C ASP A 518 -1.51 -7.75 -11.87
N PHE A 519 -0.81 -7.71 -10.74
CA PHE A 519 0.65 -7.82 -10.66
C PHE A 519 1.24 -9.11 -11.26
N ALA A 520 0.42 -10.15 -11.48
CA ALA A 520 0.84 -11.48 -11.88
C ALA A 520 0.25 -11.95 -13.24
N GLY A 521 -0.39 -11.05 -14.00
CA GLY A 521 -0.77 -11.25 -15.40
C GLY A 521 -1.91 -12.24 -15.63
N HIS A 522 -2.83 -12.35 -14.68
CA HIS A 522 -4.00 -13.24 -14.69
C HIS A 522 -5.15 -12.77 -15.60
N CYS A 523 -5.20 -11.48 -15.96
CA CYS A 523 -6.32 -10.87 -16.68
C CYS A 523 -6.23 -10.92 -18.21
N ASP A 524 -5.33 -11.75 -18.76
CA ASP A 524 -4.91 -11.77 -20.18
C ASP A 524 -4.43 -10.41 -20.75
N GLN A 525 -4.15 -9.44 -19.88
CA GLN A 525 -3.68 -8.08 -20.20
C GLN A 525 -2.17 -7.87 -19.94
N GLY A 526 -1.47 -8.94 -19.53
CA GLY A 526 -0.11 -8.86 -19.00
C GLY A 526 -0.07 -8.31 -17.57
N THR A 527 1.13 -8.26 -16.97
CA THR A 527 1.29 -7.79 -15.59
C THR A 527 1.06 -6.29 -15.47
N TYR A 528 0.42 -5.87 -14.37
CA TYR A 528 0.19 -4.48 -13.99
C TYR A 528 -0.61 -3.62 -15.01
N PRO A 529 -1.77 -4.07 -15.52
CA PRO A 529 -2.53 -3.35 -16.55
C PRO A 529 -3.00 -1.95 -16.10
N LEU A 530 -3.37 -1.76 -14.83
CA LEU A 530 -3.84 -0.46 -14.34
C LEU A 530 -2.68 0.51 -14.06
N VAL A 531 -1.55 0.03 -13.51
CA VAL A 531 -0.33 0.85 -13.35
C VAL A 531 0.28 1.20 -14.71
N GLN A 532 0.30 0.25 -15.65
CA GLN A 532 0.68 0.53 -17.05
C GLN A 532 -0.24 1.60 -17.66
N THR A 533 -1.55 1.57 -17.40
CA THR A 533 -2.49 2.58 -17.89
C THR A 533 -2.13 3.98 -17.39
N ILE A 534 -1.88 4.15 -16.08
CA ILE A 534 -1.46 5.44 -15.50
C ILE A 534 -0.13 5.90 -16.14
N PHE A 535 0.87 5.02 -16.15
CA PHE A 535 2.21 5.29 -16.67
C PHE A 535 2.24 5.66 -18.15
N ASN A 536 1.46 4.96 -18.97
CA ASN A 536 1.35 5.17 -20.41
C ASN A 536 0.51 6.41 -20.75
N THR A 537 -0.52 6.73 -19.95
CA THR A 537 -1.33 7.94 -20.17
C THR A 537 -0.50 9.20 -19.90
N GLU A 538 0.24 9.23 -18.79
CA GLU A 538 1.17 10.31 -18.43
C GLU A 538 2.17 10.62 -19.55
N ARG A 539 2.78 9.57 -20.11
CA ARG A 539 3.83 9.66 -21.16
C ARG A 539 3.28 9.72 -22.59
N GLY A 540 2.01 9.36 -22.80
CA GLY A 540 1.39 9.21 -24.11
C GLY A 540 0.98 10.52 -24.77
N ILE A 541 0.65 11.54 -23.96
CA ILE A 541 0.16 12.84 -24.45
C ILE A 541 1.17 13.54 -25.38
N GLU A 542 2.49 13.37 -25.15
CA GLU A 542 3.50 13.98 -26.03
C GLU A 542 3.54 13.34 -27.44
N LYS A 543 3.15 12.06 -27.59
CA LYS A 543 3.01 11.43 -28.92
C LYS A 543 1.86 12.04 -29.74
N MET A 544 0.86 12.63 -29.07
CA MET A 544 -0.23 13.35 -29.72
C MET A 544 0.17 14.79 -30.04
N THR A 545 0.73 15.55 -29.07
CA THR A 545 1.10 16.96 -29.31
C THR A 545 2.24 17.13 -30.31
N ARG A 546 3.17 16.17 -30.44
CA ARG A 546 4.16 16.16 -31.54
C ARG A 546 3.59 15.76 -32.91
N ARG A 547 2.36 15.23 -32.98
CA ARG A 547 1.69 14.81 -34.22
C ARG A 547 0.77 15.86 -34.83
N THR A 548 0.56 16.99 -34.16
CA THR A 548 -0.13 18.15 -34.72
C THR A 548 0.92 19.19 -35.12
N PRO A 549 1.29 19.32 -36.41
CA PRO A 549 2.05 20.47 -36.87
C PRO A 549 1.21 21.72 -36.60
N ALA A 550 1.79 22.73 -35.95
CA ALA A 550 1.16 24.03 -35.87
C ALA A 550 1.12 24.62 -37.29
N THR A 551 -0.02 24.52 -37.96
CA THR A 551 -0.31 25.25 -39.19
C THR A 551 -0.29 26.74 -38.89
N ARG A 552 0.89 27.35 -39.00
CA ARG A 552 1.04 28.79 -39.07
C ARG A 552 0.34 29.25 -40.34
N ASP A 553 -0.88 29.69 -40.18
CA ASP A 553 -1.61 30.42 -41.19
C ASP A 553 -0.90 31.76 -41.43
N THR A 554 -0.01 31.77 -42.42
CA THR A 554 0.63 33.00 -42.92
C THR A 554 -0.26 33.61 -44.00
N GLY A 555 -1.51 33.91 -43.64
CA GLY A 555 -2.42 34.70 -44.46
C GLY A 555 -1.79 36.05 -44.76
N ARG A 556 -1.38 36.23 -46.01
CA ARG A 556 -0.89 37.50 -46.56
C ARG A 556 -1.42 37.62 -47.98
N ASP A 557 -2.47 38.42 -48.11
CA ASP A 557 -2.78 39.33 -49.22
C ASP A 557 -3.81 40.35 -48.71
#